data_AF-A0A1Q3L9R2-F1
#
_entry.id   AF-A0A1Q3L9R2-F1
#
_cell.length_a   1.000
_cell.length_b   1.000
_cell.length_c   1.000
_cell.angle_alpha   90.00
_cell.angle_beta   90.00
_cell.angle_gamma   90.00
#
_symmetry.space_group_name_H-M   'P 1'
#
loop_
_entity.id
_entity.type
_entity.pdbx_description
1 polymer ?
#
loop_
_entity_poly.entity_id
_entity_poly.type
_entity_poly.pdbx_seq_one_letter_code
_entity_poly.pdbx_strand_id
1 'polypeptide(L)'
;MTQLAVAERHPIVTEGKPTGVQDLLDALRRLAPLIDERRAEFETLRRLPDEVFEALADAGLFRLWLPRALGGPELSPPEFMQVVEAASALDGSVGWLVGNGGGMSRAGGYLPQQVATEWFASPRAFIAAATGSVGTARPVSGGYRVAGRWPFGSGAPHASQFMVLAAEAPERPRLCCYVGRDEVKILDNWHVSGLRGTGSCDFELSDVFVPAAHVHPFLDLKPSDPGLLYRMPPVSIFASSISGVPLGLARGALQAFVELAGRPSNAGTTALLRDREPVQAIVGRAEATHQASRAFLVDAMTELMAATDLGGERLMQARAAFRMAASHAAETAVGIVDMLANAAGSVSIFETCRLERAVRDARAAARHVAFGPANYVVGGRLALGLDPGTARY
;
A
#
# COMPACT_ATOMS: atom_id res chain seq x y z
N MET A 1 -4.06 -39.67 29.78
CA MET A 1 -3.99 -39.72 28.32
C MET A 1 -5.21 -38.98 27.80
N THR A 2 -5.07 -37.69 27.52
CA THR A 2 -6.18 -36.82 27.13
C THR A 2 -5.92 -36.39 25.70
N GLN A 3 -6.71 -36.92 24.77
CA GLN A 3 -6.61 -36.66 23.35
C GLN A 3 -6.96 -35.19 23.08
N LEU A 4 -5.98 -34.43 22.57
CA LEU A 4 -6.18 -33.12 21.98
C LEU A 4 -7.00 -33.27 20.70
N ALA A 5 -8.20 -32.68 20.68
CA ALA A 5 -8.99 -32.53 19.49
C ALA A 5 -8.28 -31.58 18.51
N VAL A 6 -7.84 -32.13 17.39
CA VAL A 6 -7.34 -31.36 16.25
C VAL A 6 -8.54 -30.69 15.60
N ALA A 7 -8.57 -29.35 15.60
CA ALA A 7 -9.57 -28.59 14.88
C ALA A 7 -9.43 -28.87 13.37
N GLU A 8 -10.45 -29.47 12.77
CA GLU A 8 -10.52 -29.69 11.33
C GLU A 8 -10.57 -28.35 10.60
N ARG A 9 -9.51 -28.07 9.82
CA ARG A 9 -9.45 -26.94 8.90
C ARG A 9 -10.49 -27.18 7.80
N HIS A 10 -11.50 -26.31 7.73
CA HIS A 10 -12.42 -26.30 6.60
C HIS A 10 -11.66 -25.95 5.31
N PRO A 11 -11.72 -26.78 4.26
CA PRO A 11 -11.14 -26.44 2.98
C PRO A 11 -11.96 -25.32 2.35
N ILE A 12 -11.36 -24.13 2.19
CA ILE A 12 -11.92 -23.10 1.33
C ILE A 12 -11.90 -23.68 -0.10
N VAL A 13 -13.08 -23.89 -0.65
CA VAL A 13 -13.30 -24.39 -2.01
C VAL A 13 -12.49 -23.52 -2.99
N THR A 14 -11.58 -24.15 -3.73
CA THR A 14 -10.83 -23.50 -4.81
C THR A 14 -11.73 -23.32 -6.04
N GLU A 15 -12.63 -22.34 -5.97
CA GLU A 15 -13.15 -21.69 -7.17
C GLU A 15 -11.98 -20.97 -7.87
N GLY A 16 -12.04 -20.84 -9.21
CA GLY A 16 -10.94 -20.35 -10.04
C GLY A 16 -10.29 -19.07 -9.49
N LYS A 17 -8.98 -18.91 -9.70
CA LYS A 17 -8.21 -17.75 -9.20
C LYS A 17 -9.00 -16.45 -9.49
N PRO A 18 -9.31 -15.62 -8.47
CA PRO A 18 -10.06 -14.39 -8.67
C PRO A 18 -9.31 -13.50 -9.65
N THR A 19 -9.90 -13.27 -10.83
CA THR A 19 -9.26 -12.48 -11.90
C THR A 19 -9.87 -11.09 -12.05
N GLY A 20 -11.06 -10.87 -11.51
CA GLY A 20 -11.77 -9.59 -11.59
C GLY A 20 -11.69 -8.77 -10.30
N VAL A 21 -11.83 -7.45 -10.43
CA VAL A 21 -11.94 -6.52 -9.29
C VAL A 21 -13.06 -6.92 -8.33
N GLN A 22 -14.20 -7.39 -8.84
CA GLN A 22 -15.34 -7.79 -8.00
C GLN A 22 -15.02 -9.01 -7.14
N ASP A 23 -14.32 -10.01 -7.69
CA ASP A 23 -13.93 -11.22 -6.94
C ASP A 23 -13.01 -10.89 -5.76
N LEU A 24 -12.09 -9.94 -5.97
CA LEU A 24 -11.16 -9.46 -4.95
C LEU A 24 -11.88 -8.65 -3.86
N LEU A 25 -12.84 -7.82 -4.24
CA LEU A 25 -13.71 -7.12 -3.29
C LEU A 25 -14.57 -8.09 -2.47
N ASP A 26 -15.09 -9.14 -3.11
CA ASP A 26 -15.86 -10.19 -2.44
C ASP A 26 -14.97 -10.99 -1.48
N ALA A 27 -13.72 -11.27 -1.87
CA ALA A 27 -12.73 -11.91 -1.00
C ALA A 27 -12.45 -11.05 0.25
N LEU A 28 -12.25 -9.74 0.10
CA LEU A 28 -12.08 -8.82 1.23
C LEU A 28 -13.30 -8.85 2.17
N ARG A 29 -14.53 -8.90 1.64
CA ARG A 29 -15.73 -9.03 2.47
C ARG A 29 -15.77 -10.36 3.23
N ARG A 30 -15.37 -11.47 2.60
CA ARG A 30 -15.27 -12.78 3.26
C ARG A 30 -14.20 -12.81 4.35
N LEU A 31 -13.10 -12.07 4.18
CA LEU A 31 -11.99 -11.99 5.14
C LEU A 31 -12.22 -10.97 6.26
N ALA A 32 -13.19 -10.07 6.13
CA ALA A 32 -13.46 -9.02 7.12
C ALA A 32 -13.69 -9.56 8.55
N PRO A 33 -14.43 -10.66 8.79
CA PRO A 33 -14.60 -11.23 10.12
C PRO A 33 -13.27 -11.69 10.74
N LEU A 34 -12.43 -12.39 9.96
CA LEU A 34 -11.10 -12.85 10.42
C LEU A 34 -10.20 -11.67 10.76
N ILE A 35 -10.16 -10.64 9.89
CA ILE A 35 -9.39 -9.43 10.13
C ILE A 35 -9.85 -8.76 11.43
N ASP A 36 -11.15 -8.69 11.68
CA ASP A 36 -11.69 -8.05 12.88
C ASP A 36 -11.38 -8.83 14.16
N GLU A 37 -11.55 -10.15 14.14
CA GLU A 37 -11.26 -11.03 15.27
C GLU A 37 -9.80 -10.93 15.70
N ARG A 38 -8.87 -10.93 14.73
CA ARG A 38 -7.42 -10.93 14.99
C ARG A 38 -6.81 -9.53 15.10
N ARG A 39 -7.61 -8.48 14.91
CA ARG A 39 -7.18 -7.06 14.80
C ARG A 39 -6.32 -6.58 15.97
N ALA A 40 -6.64 -7.02 17.20
CA ALA A 40 -5.90 -6.63 18.40
C ALA A 40 -4.43 -7.10 18.35
N GLU A 41 -4.18 -8.29 17.77
CA GLU A 41 -2.83 -8.85 17.67
C GLU A 41 -1.91 -8.05 16.76
N PHE A 42 -2.46 -7.27 15.83
CA PHE A 42 -1.65 -6.45 14.91
C PHE A 42 -0.83 -5.42 15.70
N GLU A 43 -1.42 -4.91 16.79
CA GLU A 43 -0.78 -3.93 17.68
C GLU A 43 0.31 -4.58 18.54
N THR A 44 0.06 -5.79 19.06
CA THR A 44 0.99 -6.53 19.93
C THR A 44 2.14 -7.13 19.13
N LEU A 45 1.84 -7.82 18.02
CA LEU A 45 2.83 -8.49 17.18
C LEU A 45 3.62 -7.51 16.31
N ARG A 46 3.08 -6.32 16.03
CA ARG A 46 3.66 -5.32 15.11
C ARG A 46 3.88 -5.89 13.70
N ARG A 47 3.03 -6.85 13.33
CA ARG A 47 2.88 -7.49 12.03
C ARG A 47 1.47 -8.10 11.98
N LEU A 48 0.97 -8.42 10.78
CA LEU A 48 -0.20 -9.29 10.69
C LEU A 48 0.11 -10.68 11.28
N PRO A 49 -0.82 -11.31 12.01
CA PRO A 49 -0.75 -12.73 12.30
C PRO A 49 -0.66 -13.54 11.01
N ASP A 50 0.08 -14.66 11.04
CA ASP A 50 0.33 -15.49 9.86
C ASP A 50 -0.97 -15.94 9.19
N GLU A 51 -1.99 -16.30 9.98
CA GLU A 51 -3.32 -16.67 9.48
C GLU A 51 -3.98 -15.59 8.63
N VAL A 52 -3.90 -14.31 9.05
CA VAL A 52 -4.47 -13.19 8.30
C VAL A 52 -3.65 -12.94 7.03
N PHE A 53 -2.33 -12.96 7.12
CA PHE A 53 -1.46 -12.76 5.97
C PHE A 53 -1.66 -13.85 4.92
N GLU A 54 -1.68 -15.12 5.33
CA GLU A 54 -1.90 -16.27 4.46
C GLU A 54 -3.26 -16.22 3.78
N ALA A 55 -4.32 -15.87 4.52
CA ALA A 55 -5.66 -15.75 3.93
C ALA A 55 -5.74 -14.63 2.88
N LEU A 56 -5.08 -13.49 3.11
CA LEU A 56 -4.97 -12.41 2.12
C LEU A 56 -4.18 -12.85 0.88
N ALA A 57 -3.07 -13.58 1.08
CA ALA A 57 -2.23 -14.08 0.02
C ALA A 57 -2.93 -15.14 -0.85
N ASP A 58 -3.59 -16.10 -0.20
CA ASP A 58 -4.34 -17.19 -0.87
C ASP A 58 -5.56 -16.64 -1.63
N ALA A 59 -6.12 -15.50 -1.19
CA ALA A 59 -7.12 -14.72 -1.92
C ALA A 59 -6.56 -13.90 -3.11
N GLY A 60 -5.25 -13.89 -3.33
CA GLY A 60 -4.60 -13.18 -4.45
C GLY A 60 -4.36 -11.68 -4.23
N LEU A 61 -4.58 -11.16 -3.02
CA LEU A 61 -4.53 -9.72 -2.74
C LEU A 61 -3.12 -9.12 -2.79
N PHE A 62 -2.07 -9.95 -2.85
CA PHE A 62 -0.68 -9.50 -3.05
C PHE A 62 -0.18 -9.65 -4.50
N ARG A 63 -1.07 -9.91 -5.45
CA ARG A 63 -0.73 -10.17 -6.87
C ARG A 63 -1.43 -9.23 -7.85
N LEU A 64 -1.98 -8.13 -7.37
CA LEU A 64 -2.90 -7.26 -8.12
C LEU A 64 -2.32 -6.71 -9.43
N TRP A 65 -1.00 -6.50 -9.51
CA TRP A 65 -0.27 -6.02 -10.68
C TRP A 65 0.68 -7.06 -11.28
N LEU A 66 0.47 -8.34 -10.94
CA LEU A 66 1.21 -9.44 -11.56
C LEU A 66 0.73 -9.59 -13.01
N PRO A 67 1.63 -9.73 -13.99
CA PRO A 67 1.27 -9.94 -15.39
C PRO A 67 0.31 -11.10 -15.61
N ARG A 68 -0.59 -10.97 -16.59
CA ARG A 68 -1.47 -12.07 -17.01
C ARG A 68 -0.68 -13.30 -17.45
N ALA A 69 0.47 -13.09 -18.09
CA ALA A 69 1.39 -14.15 -18.51
C ALA A 69 1.94 -14.98 -17.33
N LEU A 70 1.92 -14.44 -16.10
CA LEU A 70 2.30 -15.12 -14.86
C LEU A 70 1.08 -15.56 -14.03
N GLY A 71 -0.11 -15.52 -14.61
CA GLY A 71 -1.37 -15.90 -13.97
C GLY A 71 -1.89 -14.87 -12.96
N GLY A 72 -1.47 -13.61 -13.10
CA GLY A 72 -2.01 -12.48 -12.33
C GLY A 72 -3.23 -11.83 -12.98
N PRO A 73 -4.00 -11.04 -12.21
CA PRO A 73 -5.14 -10.29 -12.73
C PRO A 73 -4.76 -9.08 -13.58
N GLU A 74 -3.53 -8.55 -13.42
CA GLU A 74 -3.04 -7.34 -14.10
C GLU A 74 -4.07 -6.22 -14.10
N LEU A 75 -4.48 -5.81 -12.89
CA LEU A 75 -5.49 -4.77 -12.72
C LEU A 75 -5.01 -3.45 -13.31
N SER A 76 -5.92 -2.70 -13.92
CA SER A 76 -5.66 -1.30 -14.23
C SER A 76 -5.40 -0.50 -12.95
N PRO A 77 -4.66 0.62 -13.01
CA PRO A 77 -4.43 1.45 -11.83
C PRO A 77 -5.70 1.89 -11.08
N PRO A 78 -6.82 2.28 -11.74
CA PRO A 78 -8.06 2.59 -11.04
C PRO A 78 -8.72 1.38 -10.35
N GLU A 79 -8.67 0.19 -10.96
CA GLU A 79 -9.18 -1.05 -10.31
C GLU A 79 -8.34 -1.42 -9.10
N PHE A 80 -7.00 -1.29 -9.21
CA PHE A 80 -6.08 -1.49 -8.10
C PHE A 80 -6.40 -0.56 -6.92
N MET A 81 -6.62 0.73 -7.20
CA MET A 81 -7.01 1.70 -6.16
C MET A 81 -8.29 1.29 -5.43
N GLN A 82 -9.29 0.77 -6.15
CA GLN A 82 -10.53 0.30 -5.54
C GLN A 82 -10.30 -0.84 -4.55
N VAL A 83 -9.45 -1.82 -4.90
CA VAL A 83 -9.13 -2.95 -4.01
C VAL A 83 -8.35 -2.47 -2.78
N VAL A 84 -7.38 -1.57 -2.97
CA VAL A 84 -6.58 -1.01 -1.85
C VAL A 84 -7.45 -0.16 -0.92
N GLU A 85 -8.33 0.69 -1.47
CA GLU A 85 -9.29 1.46 -0.67
C GLU A 85 -10.20 0.54 0.17
N ALA A 86 -10.74 -0.52 -0.45
CA ALA A 86 -11.59 -1.49 0.25
C ALA A 86 -10.83 -2.23 1.37
N ALA A 87 -9.60 -2.67 1.11
CA ALA A 87 -8.75 -3.31 2.12
C ALA A 87 -8.41 -2.35 3.26
N SER A 88 -8.12 -1.09 2.95
CA SER A 88 -7.76 -0.07 3.94
C SER A 88 -8.96 0.39 4.78
N ALA A 89 -10.18 0.27 4.25
CA ALA A 89 -11.41 0.47 5.03
C ALA A 89 -11.64 -0.62 6.07
N LEU A 90 -11.11 -1.83 5.86
CA LEU A 90 -11.11 -2.89 6.86
C LEU A 90 -10.06 -2.63 7.95
N ASP A 91 -8.82 -2.32 7.57
CA ASP A 91 -7.72 -1.98 8.49
C ASP A 91 -6.59 -1.28 7.72
N GLY A 92 -5.98 -0.24 8.32
CA GLY A 92 -4.90 0.51 7.69
C GLY A 92 -3.68 -0.34 7.35
N SER A 93 -3.30 -1.27 8.22
CA SER A 93 -2.14 -2.15 8.00
C SER A 93 -2.42 -3.18 6.91
N VAL A 94 -3.64 -3.75 6.88
CA VAL A 94 -4.08 -4.66 5.80
C VAL A 94 -4.04 -3.94 4.46
N GLY A 95 -4.69 -2.77 4.38
CA GLY A 95 -4.69 -1.95 3.18
C GLY A 95 -3.31 -1.58 2.68
N TRP A 96 -2.42 -1.19 3.60
CA TRP A 96 -1.03 -0.86 3.29
C TRP A 96 -0.25 -2.06 2.72
N LEU A 97 -0.44 -3.26 3.26
CA LEU A 97 0.22 -4.47 2.74
C LEU A 97 -0.39 -4.97 1.44
N VAL A 98 -1.71 -4.85 1.24
CA VAL A 98 -2.36 -5.13 -0.05
C VAL A 98 -1.83 -4.18 -1.12
N GLY A 99 -1.71 -2.88 -0.80
CA GLY A 99 -1.13 -1.88 -1.69
C GLY A 99 0.35 -2.15 -2.01
N ASN A 100 1.19 -2.39 -0.99
CA ASN A 100 2.61 -2.65 -1.22
C ASN A 100 2.86 -3.99 -1.91
N GLY A 101 2.33 -5.09 -1.38
CA GLY A 101 2.53 -6.43 -1.94
C GLY A 101 1.91 -6.55 -3.32
N GLY A 102 0.63 -6.17 -3.45
CA GLY A 102 -0.07 -6.12 -4.73
C GLY A 102 0.65 -5.21 -5.72
N GLY A 103 1.12 -4.05 -5.28
CA GLY A 103 1.84 -3.11 -6.12
C GLY A 103 3.23 -3.60 -6.53
N MET A 104 3.94 -4.34 -5.67
CA MET A 104 5.27 -4.89 -5.97
C MET A 104 5.23 -6.13 -6.85
N SER A 105 4.08 -6.79 -6.98
CA SER A 105 3.91 -7.88 -7.96
C SER A 105 4.19 -7.48 -9.41
N ARG A 106 4.20 -6.16 -9.69
CA ARG A 106 4.68 -5.58 -10.97
C ARG A 106 6.14 -5.91 -11.30
N ALA A 107 6.95 -6.35 -10.33
CA ALA A 107 8.29 -6.88 -10.58
C ALA A 107 8.25 -8.02 -11.62
N GLY A 108 7.13 -8.74 -11.74
CA GLY A 108 6.92 -9.74 -12.77
C GLY A 108 6.94 -9.19 -14.20
N GLY A 109 6.62 -7.91 -14.40
CA GLY A 109 6.72 -7.22 -15.69
C GLY A 109 8.04 -6.44 -15.88
N TYR A 110 8.95 -6.51 -14.91
CA TYR A 110 10.26 -5.81 -14.96
C TYR A 110 11.43 -6.79 -15.05
N LEU A 111 11.33 -7.94 -14.38
CA LEU A 111 12.37 -8.96 -14.39
C LEU A 111 12.22 -9.87 -15.62
N PRO A 112 13.31 -10.56 -16.05
CA PRO A 112 13.22 -11.61 -17.06
C PRO A 112 12.18 -12.66 -16.68
N GLN A 113 11.44 -13.16 -17.68
CA GLN A 113 10.31 -14.08 -17.46
C GLN A 113 10.65 -15.30 -16.60
N GLN A 114 11.85 -15.88 -16.78
CA GLN A 114 12.30 -17.02 -15.99
C GLN A 114 12.40 -16.69 -14.49
N VAL A 115 13.02 -15.56 -14.14
CA VAL A 115 13.18 -15.09 -12.75
C VAL A 115 11.81 -14.80 -12.15
N ALA A 116 10.96 -14.07 -12.88
CA ALA A 116 9.62 -13.73 -12.44
C ALA A 116 8.75 -14.99 -12.20
N THR A 117 8.83 -15.99 -13.08
CA THR A 117 8.08 -17.24 -12.95
C THR A 117 8.48 -18.00 -11.67
N GLU A 118 9.78 -18.08 -11.39
CA GLU A 118 10.29 -18.72 -10.17
C GLU A 118 9.81 -17.98 -8.91
N TRP A 119 9.94 -16.66 -8.90
CA TRP A 119 9.61 -15.84 -7.73
C TRP A 119 8.14 -15.85 -7.39
N PHE A 120 7.27 -15.84 -8.41
CA PHE A 120 5.83 -15.87 -8.24
C PHE A 120 5.23 -17.27 -8.37
N ALA A 121 6.03 -18.34 -8.26
CA ALA A 121 5.55 -19.72 -8.27
C ALA A 121 4.63 -20.02 -7.07
N SER A 122 4.96 -19.48 -5.89
CA SER A 122 4.13 -19.65 -4.68
C SER A 122 3.06 -18.55 -4.59
N PRO A 123 1.77 -18.87 -4.37
CA PRO A 123 0.70 -17.87 -4.21
C PRO A 123 1.01 -16.82 -3.13
N ARG A 124 1.81 -17.21 -2.14
CA ARG A 124 2.24 -16.41 -0.99
C ARG A 124 3.49 -15.56 -1.22
N ALA A 125 3.97 -15.50 -2.46
CA ALA A 125 5.08 -14.61 -2.82
C ALA A 125 4.76 -13.15 -2.46
N PHE A 126 5.65 -12.54 -1.70
CA PHE A 126 5.55 -11.15 -1.25
C PHE A 126 6.92 -10.50 -1.30
N ILE A 127 6.99 -9.34 -1.98
CA ILE A 127 8.22 -8.57 -2.11
C ILE A 127 8.14 -7.38 -1.16
N ALA A 128 8.95 -7.39 -0.10
CA ALA A 128 9.17 -6.19 0.71
C ALA A 128 10.16 -5.26 -0.02
N ALA A 129 9.75 -4.03 -0.23
CA ALA A 129 10.52 -3.02 -0.97
C ALA A 129 10.92 -1.87 -0.06
N ALA A 130 12.15 -1.40 -0.17
CA ALA A 130 12.58 -0.20 0.53
C ALA A 130 13.41 0.74 -0.36
N THR A 131 12.96 2.00 -0.39
CA THR A 131 13.55 3.08 -1.20
C THR A 131 14.01 4.26 -0.34
N GLY A 132 13.91 4.15 0.99
CA GLY A 132 14.25 5.20 1.96
C GLY A 132 15.76 5.43 2.15
N SER A 133 16.59 4.50 1.69
CA SER A 133 18.05 4.62 1.64
C SER A 133 18.58 4.02 0.33
N VAL A 134 19.86 4.23 0.07
CA VAL A 134 20.57 3.66 -1.08
C VAL A 134 21.78 2.91 -0.55
N GLY A 135 21.84 1.60 -0.78
CA GLY A 135 23.02 0.79 -0.46
C GLY A 135 24.06 0.82 -1.58
N THR A 136 25.10 0.02 -1.42
CA THR A 136 26.17 -0.14 -2.43
C THR A 136 25.85 -1.30 -3.36
N ALA A 137 26.17 -1.16 -4.64
CA ALA A 137 26.13 -2.23 -5.64
C ALA A 137 27.47 -2.28 -6.37
N ARG A 138 28.40 -3.11 -5.91
CA ARG A 138 29.72 -3.25 -6.52
C ARG A 138 29.64 -4.22 -7.71
N PRO A 139 29.99 -3.82 -8.94
CA PRO A 139 29.94 -4.72 -10.08
C PRO A 139 30.96 -5.85 -9.93
N VAL A 140 30.54 -7.07 -10.24
CA VAL A 140 31.36 -8.28 -10.27
C VAL A 140 30.99 -9.12 -11.49
N SER A 141 31.74 -10.20 -11.77
CA SER A 141 31.36 -11.10 -12.86
C SER A 141 29.95 -11.67 -12.62
N GLY A 142 29.07 -11.50 -13.62
CA GLY A 142 27.70 -12.02 -13.58
C GLY A 142 26.66 -11.19 -12.82
N GLY A 143 27.05 -10.07 -12.18
CA GLY A 143 26.10 -9.26 -11.42
C GLY A 143 26.76 -8.26 -10.47
N TYR A 144 26.20 -8.15 -9.27
CA TYR A 144 26.61 -7.17 -8.27
C TYR A 144 26.81 -7.81 -6.89
N ARG A 145 27.68 -7.22 -6.08
CA ARG A 145 27.73 -7.44 -4.64
C ARG A 145 27.02 -6.27 -3.95
N VAL A 146 25.93 -6.57 -3.24
CA VAL A 146 25.04 -5.56 -2.65
C VAL A 146 25.14 -5.58 -1.13
N ALA A 147 25.34 -4.42 -0.54
CA ALA A 147 25.40 -4.26 0.91
C ALA A 147 24.70 -2.98 1.36
N GLY A 148 24.13 -3.00 2.56
CA GLY A 148 23.50 -1.84 3.15
C GLY A 148 22.41 -2.18 4.14
N ARG A 149 21.73 -1.13 4.59
CA ARG A 149 20.57 -1.18 5.47
C ARG A 149 19.47 -0.31 4.89
N TRP A 150 18.27 -0.86 4.80
CA TRP A 150 17.11 -0.18 4.26
C TRP A 150 15.99 -0.10 5.29
N PRO A 151 15.49 1.11 5.59
CA PRO A 151 14.38 1.27 6.51
C PRO A 151 13.03 1.07 5.80
N PHE A 152 11.98 0.88 6.59
CA PHE A 152 10.58 0.81 6.14
C PHE A 152 10.26 -0.35 5.18
N GLY A 153 10.82 -1.54 5.40
CA GLY A 153 10.49 -2.75 4.64
C GLY A 153 9.09 -3.27 5.00
N SER A 154 8.03 -2.62 4.50
CA SER A 154 6.64 -2.99 4.80
C SER A 154 6.35 -4.44 4.41
N GLY A 155 5.85 -5.24 5.36
CA GLY A 155 5.62 -6.67 5.18
C GLY A 155 6.88 -7.53 5.30
N ALA A 156 8.03 -6.97 5.69
CA ALA A 156 9.30 -7.70 5.81
C ALA A 156 9.17 -9.04 6.58
N PRO A 157 8.45 -9.14 7.71
CA PRO A 157 8.28 -10.42 8.40
C PRO A 157 7.76 -11.55 7.52
N HIS A 158 6.88 -11.25 6.55
CA HIS A 158 6.25 -12.23 5.65
C HIS A 158 6.88 -12.30 4.26
N ALA A 159 7.85 -11.42 3.97
CA ALA A 159 8.41 -11.32 2.64
C ALA A 159 9.25 -12.56 2.29
N SER A 160 8.97 -13.12 1.11
CA SER A 160 9.75 -14.18 0.48
C SER A 160 10.91 -13.61 -0.35
N GLN A 161 10.79 -12.37 -0.81
CA GLN A 161 11.83 -11.65 -1.53
C GLN A 161 11.89 -10.19 -1.08
N PHE A 162 13.02 -9.55 -1.34
CA PHE A 162 13.26 -8.15 -1.04
C PHE A 162 13.74 -7.40 -2.27
N MET A 163 13.30 -6.15 -2.39
CA MET A 163 13.83 -5.20 -3.36
C MET A 163 14.49 -4.04 -2.63
N VAL A 164 15.74 -3.76 -3.00
CA VAL A 164 16.52 -2.65 -2.47
C VAL A 164 16.94 -1.68 -3.55
N LEU A 165 17.03 -0.39 -3.20
CA LEU A 165 17.77 0.57 -4.01
C LEU A 165 19.25 0.52 -3.67
N ALA A 166 20.09 0.33 -4.69
CA ALA A 166 21.54 0.39 -4.55
C ALA A 166 22.16 1.18 -5.71
N ALA A 167 23.39 1.64 -5.54
CA ALA A 167 24.14 2.32 -6.59
C ALA A 167 25.62 1.93 -6.54
N GLU A 168 26.29 1.95 -7.70
CA GLU A 168 27.75 1.73 -7.79
C GLU A 168 28.53 2.84 -7.08
N ALA A 169 28.03 4.08 -7.19
CA ALA A 169 28.52 5.29 -6.53
C ALA A 169 27.37 6.31 -6.42
N PRO A 170 27.45 7.34 -5.56
CA PRO A 170 26.35 8.28 -5.31
C PRO A 170 25.80 8.98 -6.55
N GLU A 171 26.65 9.27 -7.53
CA GLU A 171 26.35 9.92 -8.80
C GLU A 171 25.84 8.97 -9.90
N ARG A 172 25.95 7.65 -9.67
CA ARG A 172 25.54 6.64 -10.64
C ARG A 172 24.03 6.40 -10.54
N PRO A 173 23.38 5.98 -11.65
CA PRO A 173 21.97 5.61 -11.62
C PRO A 173 21.68 4.56 -10.54
N ARG A 174 20.53 4.72 -9.88
CA ARG A 174 20.08 3.77 -8.86
C ARG A 174 19.53 2.52 -9.54
N LEU A 175 19.85 1.37 -8.96
CA LEU A 175 19.42 0.05 -9.37
C LEU A 175 18.40 -0.47 -8.37
N CYS A 176 17.37 -1.14 -8.86
CA CYS A 176 16.51 -2.00 -8.07
C CYS A 176 17.13 -3.40 -8.08
N CYS A 177 17.62 -3.85 -6.93
CA CYS A 177 18.24 -5.17 -6.77
C CYS A 177 17.32 -6.09 -5.97
N TYR A 178 17.16 -7.31 -6.46
CA TYR A 178 16.17 -8.26 -5.99
C TYR A 178 16.85 -9.50 -5.39
N VAL A 179 16.54 -9.81 -4.12
CA VAL A 179 17.14 -10.93 -3.37
C VAL A 179 16.08 -11.80 -2.69
N GLY A 180 16.42 -13.07 -2.43
CA GLY A 180 15.59 -13.98 -1.65
C GLY A 180 15.68 -13.71 -0.15
N ARG A 181 14.68 -14.17 0.61
CA ARG A 181 14.60 -14.01 2.08
C ARG A 181 15.85 -14.49 2.83
N ASP A 182 16.46 -15.59 2.41
CA ASP A 182 17.58 -16.21 3.12
C ASP A 182 18.85 -15.35 3.14
N GLU A 183 18.96 -14.38 2.24
CA GLU A 183 20.07 -13.43 2.15
C GLU A 183 19.86 -12.19 3.04
N VAL A 184 18.71 -12.08 3.72
CA VAL A 184 18.25 -10.85 4.37
C VAL A 184 18.17 -10.99 5.88
N LYS A 185 18.80 -10.06 6.60
CA LYS A 185 18.62 -9.92 8.05
C LYS A 185 17.58 -8.84 8.33
N ILE A 186 16.45 -9.23 8.92
CA ILE A 186 15.41 -8.29 9.36
C ILE A 186 15.72 -7.81 10.78
N LEU A 187 15.56 -6.52 11.02
CA LEU A 187 15.76 -5.90 12.33
C LEU A 187 14.41 -5.70 13.01
N ASP A 188 14.28 -6.14 14.26
CA ASP A 188 13.07 -5.85 15.03
C ASP A 188 13.11 -4.41 15.59
N ASN A 189 12.69 -3.45 14.77
CA ASN A 189 12.73 -2.03 15.12
C ASN A 189 11.46 -1.22 14.76
N TRP A 190 10.39 -1.89 14.31
CA TRP A 190 9.14 -1.23 13.93
C TRP A 190 8.28 -0.88 15.17
N HIS A 191 8.72 0.09 15.97
CA HIS A 191 8.02 0.58 17.17
C HIS A 191 7.38 1.95 16.90
N VAL A 192 6.18 1.93 16.30
CA VAL A 192 5.49 3.15 15.83
C VAL A 192 4.11 3.30 16.45
N SER A 193 3.53 4.50 16.34
CA SER A 193 2.20 4.82 16.87
C SER A 193 1.05 4.35 15.98
N GLY A 194 1.23 4.30 14.66
CA GLY A 194 0.19 3.86 13.71
C GLY A 194 0.79 3.00 12.61
N LEU A 195 -0.06 2.26 11.90
CA LEU A 195 0.32 1.22 10.93
C LEU A 195 1.24 0.16 11.55
N ARG A 196 0.99 -0.20 12.81
CA ARG A 196 1.86 -1.14 13.54
C ARG A 196 1.86 -2.52 12.90
N GLY A 197 0.71 -2.98 12.41
CA GLY A 197 0.54 -4.28 11.78
C GLY A 197 1.26 -4.46 10.44
N THR A 198 1.84 -3.40 9.85
CA THR A 198 2.57 -3.52 8.59
C THR A 198 3.91 -4.23 8.75
N GLY A 199 4.48 -4.24 9.96
CA GLY A 199 5.82 -4.78 10.20
C GLY A 199 6.86 -4.19 9.27
N SER A 200 6.88 -2.85 9.14
CA SER A 200 7.80 -2.13 8.24
C SER A 200 9.22 -2.05 8.80
N CYS A 201 9.73 -3.18 9.25
CA CYS A 201 11.05 -3.35 9.82
C CYS A 201 12.16 -2.94 8.84
N ASP A 202 13.26 -2.44 9.38
CA ASP A 202 14.49 -2.32 8.62
C ASP A 202 15.02 -3.71 8.25
N PHE A 203 15.80 -3.78 7.18
CA PHE A 203 16.52 -4.99 6.81
C PHE A 203 17.90 -4.68 6.22
N GLU A 204 18.80 -5.65 6.35
CA GLU A 204 20.22 -5.53 6.02
C GLU A 204 20.66 -6.62 5.03
N LEU A 205 21.52 -6.24 4.11
CA LEU A 205 22.28 -7.15 3.24
C LEU A 205 23.77 -6.97 3.52
N SER A 206 24.49 -8.09 3.65
CA SER A 206 25.93 -8.11 3.94
C SER A 206 26.70 -8.73 2.78
N ASP A 207 27.06 -7.90 1.78
CA ASP A 207 27.84 -8.28 0.60
C ASP A 207 27.21 -9.46 -0.20
N VAL A 208 25.88 -9.41 -0.39
CA VAL A 208 25.09 -10.43 -1.07
C VAL A 208 25.34 -10.38 -2.57
N PHE A 209 25.55 -11.53 -3.21
CA PHE A 209 25.64 -11.60 -4.67
C PHE A 209 24.24 -11.53 -5.30
N VAL A 210 24.04 -10.57 -6.20
CA VAL A 210 22.80 -10.37 -6.95
C VAL A 210 23.09 -10.56 -8.44
N PRO A 211 22.52 -11.59 -9.09
CA PRO A 211 22.69 -11.82 -10.52
C PRO A 211 22.22 -10.61 -11.34
N ALA A 212 22.85 -10.32 -12.47
CA ALA A 212 22.44 -9.23 -13.36
C ALA A 212 20.97 -9.36 -13.82
N ALA A 213 20.46 -10.59 -13.93
CA ALA A 213 19.06 -10.86 -14.27
C ALA A 213 18.06 -10.43 -13.18
N HIS A 214 18.52 -10.19 -11.95
CA HIS A 214 17.70 -9.77 -10.80
C HIS A 214 17.85 -8.26 -10.55
N VAL A 215 18.27 -7.49 -11.55
CA VAL A 215 18.54 -6.07 -11.42
C VAL A 215 17.93 -5.31 -12.59
N HIS A 216 17.31 -4.16 -12.30
CA HIS A 216 16.92 -3.20 -13.32
C HIS A 216 17.15 -1.75 -12.86
N PRO A 217 17.31 -0.78 -13.77
CA PRO A 217 17.39 0.64 -13.42
C PRO A 217 16.11 1.13 -12.71
N PHE A 218 16.23 2.09 -11.79
CA PHE A 218 15.08 2.64 -11.06
C PHE A 218 14.22 3.59 -11.91
N LEU A 219 14.81 4.41 -12.78
CA LEU A 219 14.09 5.40 -13.60
C LEU A 219 14.01 4.95 -15.07
N ASP A 220 15.15 4.66 -15.70
CA ASP A 220 15.22 4.27 -17.11
C ASP A 220 14.98 2.76 -17.30
N LEU A 221 13.98 2.23 -16.60
CA LEU A 221 13.64 0.81 -16.66
C LEU A 221 13.00 0.48 -18.01
N LYS A 222 13.40 -0.65 -18.60
CA LYS A 222 12.80 -1.21 -19.80
C LYS A 222 12.00 -2.45 -19.38
N PRO A 223 10.66 -2.37 -19.29
CA PRO A 223 9.88 -3.48 -18.77
C PRO A 223 9.98 -4.67 -19.72
N SER A 224 9.95 -5.88 -19.17
CA SER A 224 9.89 -7.13 -19.93
C SER A 224 8.50 -7.36 -20.51
N ASP A 225 7.47 -6.74 -19.93
CA ASP A 225 6.09 -6.78 -20.40
C ASP A 225 5.69 -5.40 -21.00
N PRO A 226 5.08 -5.38 -22.21
CA PRO A 226 4.72 -4.12 -22.89
C PRO A 226 3.44 -3.46 -22.35
N GLY A 227 2.74 -4.06 -21.39
CA GLY A 227 1.51 -3.55 -20.80
C GLY A 227 1.67 -2.11 -20.27
N LEU A 228 0.62 -1.29 -20.43
CA LEU A 228 0.64 0.14 -20.06
C LEU A 228 1.16 0.35 -18.64
N LEU A 229 0.66 -0.43 -17.69
CA LEU A 229 1.04 -0.40 -16.28
C LEU A 229 2.56 -0.44 -16.06
N TYR A 230 3.27 -1.30 -16.80
CA TYR A 230 4.72 -1.50 -16.62
C TYR A 230 5.55 -0.41 -17.28
N ARG A 231 4.97 0.36 -18.21
CA ARG A 231 5.60 1.49 -18.91
C ARG A 231 5.32 2.84 -18.26
N MET A 232 4.36 2.91 -17.33
CA MET A 232 4.03 4.14 -16.61
C MET A 232 5.23 4.64 -15.77
N PRO A 233 5.36 5.97 -15.53
CA PRO A 233 6.51 6.53 -14.84
C PRO A 233 6.75 5.90 -13.46
N PRO A 234 7.95 5.35 -13.18
CA PRO A 234 8.19 4.52 -11.99
C PRO A 234 7.89 5.22 -10.65
N VAL A 235 8.22 6.51 -10.56
CA VAL A 235 7.96 7.33 -9.36
C VAL A 235 6.46 7.54 -9.13
N SER A 236 5.67 7.70 -10.20
CA SER A 236 4.22 7.85 -10.11
C SER A 236 3.54 6.54 -9.76
N ILE A 237 3.97 5.42 -10.36
CA ILE A 237 3.45 4.09 -10.04
C ILE A 237 3.79 3.67 -8.61
N PHE A 238 4.99 4.02 -8.12
CA PHE A 238 5.35 3.84 -6.72
C PHE A 238 4.35 4.54 -5.79
N ALA A 239 4.05 5.83 -6.04
CA ALA A 239 3.05 6.56 -5.26
C ALA A 239 1.66 5.91 -5.37
N SER A 240 1.25 5.55 -6.60
CA SER A 240 -0.04 4.93 -6.88
C SER A 240 -0.33 3.68 -6.06
N SER A 241 0.69 2.84 -5.84
CA SER A 241 0.53 1.58 -5.09
C SER A 241 -0.01 1.75 -3.66
N ILE A 242 0.08 2.95 -3.08
CA ILE A 242 -0.41 3.25 -1.73
C ILE A 242 -1.39 4.42 -1.68
N SER A 243 -1.66 5.11 -2.79
CA SER A 243 -2.52 6.31 -2.80
C SER A 243 -3.97 6.05 -2.40
N GLY A 244 -4.45 4.81 -2.54
CA GLY A 244 -5.80 4.42 -2.07
C GLY A 244 -5.89 4.25 -0.55
N VAL A 245 -4.76 4.08 0.15
CA VAL A 245 -4.77 3.76 1.59
C VAL A 245 -5.40 4.86 2.45
N PRO A 246 -5.03 6.15 2.30
CA PRO A 246 -5.62 7.19 3.13
C PRO A 246 -7.15 7.30 2.94
N LEU A 247 -7.64 7.25 1.71
CA LEU A 247 -9.08 7.34 1.44
C LEU A 247 -9.85 6.12 1.94
N GLY A 248 -9.25 4.93 1.88
CA GLY A 248 -9.86 3.75 2.48
C GLY A 248 -9.89 3.84 4.01
N LEU A 249 -8.83 4.31 4.67
CA LEU A 249 -8.83 4.59 6.11
C LEU A 249 -9.94 5.57 6.52
N ALA A 250 -10.11 6.66 5.76
CA ALA A 250 -11.18 7.62 5.98
C ALA A 250 -12.58 7.00 5.80
N ARG A 251 -12.75 6.12 4.81
CA ARG A 251 -13.99 5.36 4.60
C ARG A 251 -14.29 4.41 5.76
N GLY A 252 -13.29 3.67 6.24
CA GLY A 252 -13.42 2.79 7.40
C GLY A 252 -13.76 3.55 8.68
N ALA A 253 -13.13 4.71 8.89
CA ALA A 253 -13.46 5.60 10.01
C ALA A 253 -14.90 6.12 9.93
N LEU A 254 -15.37 6.51 8.74
CA LEU A 254 -16.75 6.96 8.54
C LEU A 254 -17.76 5.85 8.85
N GLN A 255 -17.50 4.61 8.41
CA GLN A 255 -18.33 3.45 8.73
C GLN A 255 -18.35 3.18 10.24
N ALA A 256 -17.19 3.16 10.89
CA ALA A 256 -17.09 2.98 12.33
C ALA A 256 -17.83 4.08 13.11
N PHE A 257 -17.76 5.32 12.65
CA PHE A 257 -18.50 6.44 13.25
C PHE A 257 -20.02 6.26 13.09
N VAL A 258 -20.51 5.87 11.91
CA VAL A 258 -21.94 5.63 11.68
C VAL A 258 -22.47 4.51 12.57
N GLU A 259 -21.71 3.40 12.69
CA GLU A 259 -22.05 2.31 13.62
C GLU A 259 -22.10 2.78 15.07
N LEU A 260 -21.08 3.54 15.51
CA LEU A 260 -21.01 4.12 16.85
C LEU A 260 -22.20 5.06 17.10
N ALA A 261 -22.55 5.90 16.13
CA ALA A 261 -23.58 6.91 16.27
C ALA A 261 -25.00 6.32 16.40
N GLY A 262 -25.19 5.07 15.94
CA GLY A 262 -26.43 4.31 16.10
C GLY A 262 -26.54 3.54 17.42
N ARG A 263 -25.51 3.53 18.27
CA ARG A 263 -25.53 2.82 19.56
C ARG A 263 -26.01 3.75 20.69
N PRO A 264 -26.81 3.23 21.64
CA PRO A 264 -27.18 3.97 22.84
C PRO A 264 -25.95 4.44 23.64
N SER A 265 -26.05 5.62 24.26
CA SER A 265 -24.99 6.11 25.14
C SER A 265 -25.08 5.45 26.52
N ASN A 266 -23.93 5.23 27.15
CA ASN A 266 -23.88 4.79 28.55
C ASN A 266 -24.26 5.90 29.55
N ALA A 267 -24.52 7.12 29.07
CA ALA A 267 -24.82 8.30 29.89
C ALA A 267 -26.30 8.41 30.29
N GLY A 268 -27.09 7.34 30.11
CA GLY A 268 -28.51 7.29 30.50
C GLY A 268 -29.43 8.13 29.61
N THR A 269 -28.94 8.63 28.46
CA THR A 269 -29.75 9.38 27.49
C THR A 269 -30.34 8.44 26.44
N THR A 270 -31.63 8.58 26.13
CA THR A 270 -32.26 7.81 25.03
C THR A 270 -31.92 8.35 23.64
N ALA A 271 -31.43 9.58 23.54
CA ALA A 271 -31.06 10.22 22.27
C ALA A 271 -29.74 9.65 21.71
N LEU A 272 -29.80 9.12 20.49
CA LEU A 272 -28.62 8.63 19.77
C LEU A 272 -27.83 9.79 19.17
N LEU A 273 -26.54 9.59 18.90
CA LEU A 273 -25.74 10.60 18.20
C LEU A 273 -26.30 10.86 16.79
N ARG A 274 -26.74 9.80 16.09
CA ARG A 274 -27.29 9.91 14.73
C ARG A 274 -28.53 10.81 14.62
N ASP A 275 -29.27 10.99 15.72
CA ASP A 275 -30.50 11.79 15.74
C ASP A 275 -30.22 13.29 15.90
N ARG A 276 -28.95 13.69 16.10
CA ARG A 276 -28.54 15.08 16.29
C ARG A 276 -28.20 15.71 14.94
N GLU A 277 -28.88 16.80 14.57
CA GLU A 277 -28.62 17.52 13.30
C GLU A 277 -27.13 17.88 13.09
N PRO A 278 -26.37 18.36 14.11
CA PRO A 278 -24.94 18.62 13.92
C PRO A 278 -24.13 17.37 13.53
N VAL A 279 -24.51 16.19 14.03
CA VAL A 279 -23.85 14.92 13.69
C VAL A 279 -24.16 14.52 12.24
N GLN A 280 -25.41 14.70 11.80
CA GLN A 280 -25.80 14.45 10.41
C GLN A 280 -25.03 15.35 9.43
N ALA A 281 -24.86 16.63 9.77
CA ALA A 281 -24.07 17.57 8.99
C ALA A 281 -22.58 17.17 8.91
N ILE A 282 -22.00 16.65 9.99
CA ILE A 282 -20.62 16.14 10.02
C ILE A 282 -20.47 14.92 9.09
N VAL A 283 -21.39 13.96 9.15
CA VAL A 283 -21.40 12.78 8.26
C VAL A 283 -21.53 13.20 6.80
N GLY A 284 -22.46 14.10 6.48
CA GLY A 284 -22.64 14.61 5.11
C GLY A 284 -21.40 15.36 4.58
N ARG A 285 -20.74 16.14 5.44
CA ARG A 285 -19.48 16.82 5.08
C ARG A 285 -18.35 15.83 4.86
N ALA A 286 -18.18 14.86 5.76
CA ALA A 286 -17.17 13.81 5.61
C ALA A 286 -17.36 13.02 4.30
N GLU A 287 -18.60 12.66 3.95
CA GLU A 287 -18.92 11.99 2.70
C GLU A 287 -18.57 12.85 1.47
N ALA A 288 -19.03 14.10 1.43
CA ALA A 288 -18.75 15.00 0.30
C ALA A 288 -17.23 15.25 0.12
N THR A 289 -16.52 15.47 1.23
CA THR A 289 -15.07 15.67 1.23
C THR A 289 -14.32 14.40 0.79
N HIS A 290 -14.75 13.21 1.21
CA HIS A 290 -14.18 11.94 0.75
C HIS A 290 -14.37 11.76 -0.75
N GLN A 291 -15.59 11.95 -1.25
CA GLN A 291 -15.93 11.74 -2.66
C GLN A 291 -15.20 12.73 -3.57
N ALA A 292 -15.08 14.00 -3.18
CA ALA A 292 -14.34 14.99 -3.95
C ALA A 292 -12.85 14.63 -4.08
N SER A 293 -12.22 14.21 -2.99
CA SER A 293 -10.81 13.81 -2.98
C SER A 293 -10.57 12.53 -3.79
N ARG A 294 -11.49 11.56 -3.67
CA ARG A 294 -11.47 10.33 -4.47
C ARG A 294 -11.63 10.62 -5.96
N ALA A 295 -12.55 11.51 -6.34
CA ALA A 295 -12.75 11.90 -7.73
C ALA A 295 -11.48 12.52 -8.32
N PHE A 296 -10.81 13.42 -7.59
CA PHE A 296 -9.55 14.03 -8.04
C PHE A 296 -8.44 12.97 -8.21
N LEU A 297 -8.31 12.02 -7.28
CA LEU A 297 -7.31 10.95 -7.39
C LEU A 297 -7.52 10.06 -8.62
N VAL A 298 -8.77 9.66 -8.87
CA VAL A 298 -9.14 8.80 -10.02
C VAL A 298 -8.97 9.54 -11.35
N ASP A 299 -9.42 10.80 -11.42
CA ASP A 299 -9.27 11.64 -12.60
C ASP A 299 -7.78 11.85 -12.95
N ALA A 300 -6.96 12.22 -11.97
CA ALA A 300 -5.54 12.42 -12.18
C ALA A 300 -4.79 11.13 -12.59
N MET A 301 -5.22 9.96 -12.10
CA MET A 301 -4.69 8.67 -12.56
C MET A 301 -5.11 8.36 -13.99
N THR A 302 -6.37 8.64 -14.35
CA THR A 302 -6.88 8.45 -15.71
C THR A 302 -6.08 9.30 -16.70
N GLU A 303 -5.83 10.57 -16.38
CA GLU A 303 -4.98 11.44 -17.20
C GLU A 303 -3.53 10.97 -17.26
N LEU A 304 -2.95 10.49 -16.15
CA LEU A 304 -1.59 9.92 -16.15
C LEU A 304 -1.48 8.71 -17.07
N MET A 305 -2.47 7.81 -17.05
CA MET A 305 -2.53 6.66 -17.96
C MET A 305 -2.58 7.12 -19.42
N ALA A 306 -3.49 8.05 -19.75
CA ALA A 306 -3.63 8.57 -21.12
C ALA A 306 -2.37 9.30 -21.60
N ALA A 307 -1.71 10.07 -20.73
CA ALA A 307 -0.51 10.83 -21.06
C ALA A 307 0.75 9.95 -21.19
N THR A 308 0.75 8.74 -20.63
CA THR A 308 1.92 7.84 -20.65
C THR A 308 2.37 7.50 -22.08
N ASP A 309 1.43 7.25 -22.98
CA ASP A 309 1.75 6.94 -24.39
C ASP A 309 2.10 8.19 -25.21
N LEU A 310 1.70 9.38 -24.75
CA LEU A 310 1.94 10.65 -25.45
C LEU A 310 3.29 11.29 -25.06
N GLY A 311 3.71 11.10 -23.81
CA GLY A 311 4.96 11.67 -23.30
C GLY A 311 4.96 13.20 -23.20
N GLY A 312 6.17 13.77 -23.20
CA GLY A 312 6.39 15.22 -23.26
C GLY A 312 5.74 16.01 -22.11
N GLU A 313 5.33 17.23 -22.44
CA GLU A 313 4.74 18.16 -21.47
C GLU A 313 3.45 17.63 -20.83
N ARG A 314 2.60 16.95 -21.63
CA ARG A 314 1.35 16.37 -21.11
C ARG A 314 1.63 15.33 -20.02
N LEU A 315 2.60 14.45 -20.24
CA LEU A 315 3.01 13.46 -19.23
C LEU A 315 3.58 14.14 -17.98
N MET A 316 4.41 15.17 -18.15
CA MET A 316 4.96 15.92 -17.02
C MET A 316 3.84 16.53 -16.16
N GLN A 317 2.84 17.17 -16.78
CA GLN A 317 1.67 17.74 -16.10
C GLN A 317 0.85 16.66 -15.40
N ALA A 318 0.56 15.54 -16.08
CA ALA A 318 -0.23 14.45 -15.51
C ALA A 318 0.47 13.80 -14.30
N ARG A 319 1.80 13.63 -14.35
CA ARG A 319 2.61 13.15 -13.22
C ARG A 319 2.52 14.09 -12.01
N ALA A 320 2.49 15.40 -12.25
CA ALA A 320 2.39 16.40 -11.19
C ALA A 320 0.99 16.44 -10.59
N ALA A 321 -0.05 16.44 -11.43
CA ALA A 321 -1.44 16.35 -11.02
C ALA A 321 -1.70 15.12 -10.15
N PHE A 322 -1.25 13.94 -10.58
CA PHE A 322 -1.42 12.71 -9.81
C PHE A 322 -0.74 12.76 -8.44
N ARG A 323 0.49 13.28 -8.37
CA ARG A 323 1.22 13.38 -7.10
C ARG A 323 0.61 14.41 -6.15
N MET A 324 0.08 15.51 -6.67
CA MET A 324 -0.73 16.44 -5.87
C MET A 324 -2.00 15.78 -5.36
N ALA A 325 -2.71 15.03 -6.21
CA ALA A 325 -3.92 14.30 -5.81
C ALA A 325 -3.65 13.28 -4.70
N ALA A 326 -2.52 12.56 -4.77
CA ALA A 326 -2.09 11.64 -3.72
C ALA A 326 -1.80 12.35 -2.38
N SER A 327 -1.10 13.50 -2.40
CA SER A 327 -0.90 14.34 -1.21
C SER A 327 -2.23 14.86 -0.64
N HIS A 328 -3.10 15.35 -1.52
CA HIS A 328 -4.42 15.85 -1.13
C HIS A 328 -5.29 14.76 -0.51
N ALA A 329 -5.26 13.55 -1.06
CA ALA A 329 -5.95 12.39 -0.50
C ALA A 329 -5.49 12.06 0.92
N ALA A 330 -4.18 12.12 1.19
CA ALA A 330 -3.63 11.89 2.52
C ALA A 330 -4.07 12.97 3.54
N GLU A 331 -3.97 14.24 3.16
CA GLU A 331 -4.39 15.38 4.01
C GLU A 331 -5.90 15.34 4.28
N THR A 332 -6.70 15.08 3.24
CA THR A 332 -8.16 14.93 3.32
C THR A 332 -8.53 13.80 4.29
N ALA A 333 -7.87 12.65 4.18
CA ALA A 333 -8.14 11.51 5.04
C ALA A 333 -7.89 11.83 6.52
N VAL A 334 -6.77 12.47 6.84
CA VAL A 334 -6.48 12.92 8.22
C VAL A 334 -7.57 13.88 8.70
N GLY A 335 -7.96 14.86 7.88
CA GLY A 335 -9.02 15.82 8.23
C GLY A 335 -10.38 15.18 8.49
N ILE A 336 -10.79 14.20 7.67
CA ILE A 336 -12.04 13.45 7.86
C ILE A 336 -11.98 12.65 9.16
N VAL A 337 -10.91 11.89 9.38
CA VAL A 337 -10.77 11.03 10.55
C VAL A 337 -10.76 11.86 11.84
N ASP A 338 -10.06 12.99 11.86
CA ASP A 338 -10.04 13.90 13.01
C ASP A 338 -11.42 14.53 13.25
N MET A 339 -12.15 14.92 12.19
CA MET A 339 -13.51 15.43 12.30
C MET A 339 -14.46 14.41 12.95
N LEU A 340 -14.38 13.14 12.55
CA LEU A 340 -15.20 12.06 13.08
C LEU A 340 -14.82 11.70 14.53
N ALA A 341 -13.53 11.64 14.85
CA ALA A 341 -13.05 11.39 16.21
C ALA A 341 -13.50 12.48 17.19
N ASN A 342 -13.45 13.75 16.76
CA ASN A 342 -13.98 14.88 17.54
C ASN A 342 -15.49 14.79 17.74
N ALA A 343 -16.24 14.40 16.71
CA ALA A 343 -17.70 14.22 16.79
C ALA A 343 -18.11 13.07 17.73
N ALA A 344 -17.26 12.03 17.83
CA ALA A 344 -17.48 10.90 18.74
C ALA A 344 -17.22 11.26 20.21
N GLY A 345 -16.40 12.29 20.48
CA GLY A 345 -16.02 12.69 21.83
C GLY A 345 -15.10 11.67 22.50
N SER A 346 -15.12 11.59 23.83
CA SER A 346 -14.16 10.81 24.62
C SER A 346 -14.16 9.30 24.36
N VAL A 347 -15.19 8.73 23.72
CA VAL A 347 -15.15 7.31 23.35
C VAL A 347 -14.08 7.02 22.29
N SER A 348 -13.66 8.02 21.51
CA SER A 348 -12.69 7.86 20.41
C SER A 348 -11.24 7.69 20.85
N ILE A 349 -10.94 7.81 22.16
CA ILE A 349 -9.57 7.62 22.69
C ILE A 349 -9.34 6.22 23.28
N PHE A 350 -10.38 5.39 23.40
CA PHE A 350 -10.22 4.02 23.91
C PHE A 350 -9.67 3.12 22.81
N GLU A 351 -8.72 2.24 23.15
CA GLU A 351 -8.15 1.24 22.22
C GLU A 351 -9.21 0.28 21.65
N THR A 352 -10.35 0.14 22.33
CA THR A 352 -11.51 -0.64 21.87
C THR A 352 -12.33 0.08 20.80
N CYS A 353 -12.10 1.38 20.56
CA CYS A 353 -12.78 2.16 19.55
C CYS A 353 -12.00 2.17 18.24
N ARG A 354 -12.64 1.78 17.13
CA ARG A 354 -11.98 1.76 15.81
C ARG A 354 -11.50 3.14 15.34
N LEU A 355 -12.12 4.23 15.79
CA LEU A 355 -11.70 5.59 15.45
C LEU A 355 -10.32 5.94 16.03
N GLU A 356 -10.00 5.43 17.22
CA GLU A 356 -8.71 5.62 17.88
C GLU A 356 -7.57 5.16 16.96
N ARG A 357 -7.70 3.93 16.45
CA ARG A 357 -6.73 3.35 15.53
C ARG A 357 -6.69 4.08 14.19
N ALA A 358 -7.85 4.40 13.62
CA ALA A 358 -7.93 5.12 12.34
C ALA A 358 -7.19 6.46 12.41
N VAL A 359 -7.28 7.19 13.54
CA VAL A 359 -6.55 8.44 13.76
C VAL A 359 -5.03 8.21 13.69
N ARG A 360 -4.51 7.19 14.38
CA ARG A 360 -3.08 6.88 14.39
C ARG A 360 -2.59 6.42 13.01
N ASP A 361 -3.35 5.54 12.37
CA ASP A 361 -3.00 4.95 11.07
C ASP A 361 -3.04 5.99 9.95
N ALA A 362 -4.06 6.87 9.91
CA ALA A 362 -4.15 7.93 8.90
C ALA A 362 -2.98 8.91 9.01
N ARG A 363 -2.60 9.29 10.24
CA ARG A 363 -1.44 10.15 10.48
C ARG A 363 -0.14 9.47 10.10
N ALA A 364 0.03 8.19 10.43
CA ALA A 364 1.22 7.43 10.04
C ALA A 364 1.33 7.30 8.51
N ALA A 365 0.24 6.93 7.84
CA ALA A 365 0.18 6.84 6.38
C ALA A 365 0.56 8.17 5.70
N ALA A 366 0.01 9.29 6.19
CA ALA A 366 0.26 10.62 5.63
C ALA A 366 1.73 11.10 5.77
N ARG A 367 2.56 10.45 6.58
CA ARG A 367 4.01 10.77 6.67
C ARG A 367 4.85 10.11 5.59
N HIS A 368 4.27 9.23 4.78
CA HIS A 368 5.00 8.60 3.70
C HIS A 368 5.45 9.63 2.65
N VAL A 369 6.68 9.49 2.14
CA VAL A 369 7.30 10.45 1.21
C VAL A 369 6.49 10.67 -0.07
N ALA A 370 5.71 9.68 -0.49
CA ALA A 370 4.82 9.78 -1.66
C ALA A 370 3.74 10.87 -1.49
N PHE A 371 3.39 11.23 -0.26
CA PHE A 371 2.36 12.22 0.06
C PHE A 371 2.93 13.55 0.54
N GLY A 372 4.27 13.73 0.51
CA GLY A 372 4.92 14.91 1.05
C GLY A 372 4.53 16.23 0.34
N PRO A 373 4.61 17.37 1.05
CA PRO A 373 4.18 18.68 0.53
C PRO A 373 5.00 19.17 -0.69
N ALA A 374 6.18 18.57 -0.92
CA ALA A 374 6.97 18.83 -2.12
C ALA A 374 6.22 18.54 -3.43
N ASN A 375 5.19 17.69 -3.41
CA ASN A 375 4.34 17.44 -4.57
C ASN A 375 3.57 18.69 -5.01
N TYR A 376 3.07 19.50 -4.07
CA TYR A 376 2.39 20.76 -4.39
C TYR A 376 3.34 21.82 -4.94
N VAL A 377 4.59 21.83 -4.47
CA VAL A 377 5.62 22.72 -5.03
C VAL A 377 5.83 22.43 -6.51
N VAL A 378 5.94 21.15 -6.89
CA VAL A 378 6.12 20.78 -8.31
C VAL A 378 4.92 21.23 -9.15
N GLY A 379 3.70 20.91 -8.72
CA GLY A 379 2.50 21.32 -9.46
C GLY A 379 2.34 22.84 -9.53
N GLY A 380 2.63 23.56 -8.45
CA GLY A 380 2.61 25.03 -8.43
C GLY A 380 3.66 25.65 -9.37
N ARG A 381 4.87 25.08 -9.44
CA ARG A 381 5.91 25.52 -10.39
C ARG A 381 5.45 25.36 -11.83
N LEU A 382 4.90 24.19 -12.19
CA LEU A 382 4.39 23.93 -13.53
C LEU A 382 3.23 24.86 -13.90
N ALA A 383 2.30 25.10 -12.97
CA ALA A 383 1.18 26.02 -13.17
C ALA A 383 1.63 27.49 -13.39
N LEU A 384 2.81 27.85 -12.88
CA LEU A 384 3.44 29.16 -13.08
C LEU A 384 4.39 29.20 -14.29
N GLY A 385 4.44 28.16 -15.11
CA GLY A 385 5.30 28.08 -16.29
C GLY A 385 6.79 27.85 -15.98
N LEU A 386 7.11 27.31 -14.80
CA LEU A 386 8.48 26.98 -14.39
C LEU A 386 8.77 25.48 -14.57
N ASP A 387 10.06 25.14 -14.72
CA ASP A 387 10.55 23.76 -14.64
C ASP A 387 10.16 23.10 -13.30
N PRO A 388 9.84 21.78 -13.25
CA PRO A 388 9.43 21.07 -12.04
C PRO A 388 10.45 21.13 -10.89
N GLY A 389 11.70 21.50 -11.15
CA GLY A 389 12.74 21.71 -10.13
C GLY A 389 13.33 20.40 -9.58
N THR A 390 13.16 19.29 -10.31
CA THR A 390 13.67 17.99 -9.90
C THR A 390 13.84 17.06 -11.11
N ALA A 391 14.96 16.31 -11.14
CA ALA A 391 15.27 15.33 -12.19
C ALA A 391 14.38 14.05 -12.15
N ARG A 392 13.32 14.05 -11.33
CA ARG A 392 12.37 12.93 -11.22
C ARG A 392 11.14 13.09 -12.12
N TYR A 393 11.15 14.02 -13.09
CA TYR A 393 10.04 14.32 -14.01
C TYR A 393 10.42 14.21 -15.47
#